data_AF-A0A7I7WFT1-F1
#
_entry.id   AF-A0A7I7WFT1-F1
#
_cell.length_a   1.000
_cell.length_b   1.000
_cell.length_c   1.000
_cell.angle_alpha   90.00
_cell.angle_beta   90.00
_cell.angle_gamma   90.00
#
_symmetry.space_group_name_H-M   'P 1'
#
loop_
_entity.id
_entity.type
_entity.pdbx_description
1 polymer ?
#
loop_
_entity_poly.entity_id
_entity_poly.type
_entity_poly.pdbx_seq_one_letter_code
_entity_poly.pdbx_strand_id
1 'polypeptide(L)'
;MLVRGKGFDAARDTDDYPVGGDLGFLFNVLLADIGAADFSGTGAAIFTVSQSGPIVTVLVVAGAGATAMCADLGARTIREELDALRVMGINPIQALVVPRVLAATTVSLALSSVVIMTGLVGAFVCSVYLMDVSAGAWVAGLTTLTHMADVVISMVKATLFGLMAGLIACYQGISVDGGSAGVGRAVNETVVFAFLVLFLINIIVTAVGVPFMVS
;
A
#
# COMPACT_ATOMS: atom_id res chain seq x y z
N MET A 1 -28.52 -39.90 -7.42
CA MET A 1 -27.18 -40.24 -6.94
C MET A 1 -26.13 -40.04 -8.04
N LEU A 2 -26.13 -38.90 -8.77
CA LEU A 2 -25.21 -38.66 -9.91
C LEU A 2 -24.96 -37.16 -10.21
N VAL A 3 -24.79 -36.28 -9.20
CA VAL A 3 -24.34 -34.89 -9.43
C VAL A 3 -23.34 -34.47 -8.36
N ARG A 4 -22.21 -35.18 -8.28
CA ARG A 4 -21.12 -34.88 -7.36
C ARG A 4 -19.83 -35.42 -7.96
N GLY A 5 -19.11 -34.62 -8.76
CA GLY A 5 -17.92 -35.16 -9.42
C GLY A 5 -17.16 -34.28 -10.41
N LYS A 6 -17.22 -32.95 -10.32
CA LYS A 6 -16.24 -32.08 -11.03
C LYS A 6 -15.78 -30.87 -10.23
N GLY A 7 -16.61 -30.31 -9.34
CA GLY A 7 -16.21 -29.17 -8.50
C GLY A 7 -15.46 -29.52 -7.20
N PHE A 8 -15.41 -30.80 -6.80
CA PHE A 8 -14.72 -31.23 -5.56
C PHE A 8 -13.30 -31.74 -5.82
N ASP A 9 -13.02 -32.22 -7.04
CA ASP A 9 -11.70 -32.74 -7.38
C ASP A 9 -10.69 -31.62 -7.73
N ALA A 10 -11.17 -30.46 -8.19
CA ALA A 10 -10.34 -29.26 -8.37
C ALA A 10 -9.86 -28.63 -7.04
N ALA A 11 -10.55 -28.90 -5.93
CA ALA A 11 -10.15 -28.45 -4.60
C ALA A 11 -9.01 -29.30 -4.00
N ARG A 12 -8.67 -30.42 -4.64
CA ARG A 12 -7.61 -31.33 -4.16
C ARG A 12 -6.28 -31.10 -4.85
N ASP A 13 -6.28 -30.55 -6.06
CA ASP A 13 -5.05 -30.13 -6.74
C ASP A 13 -4.54 -28.77 -6.23
N THR A 14 -5.34 -28.04 -5.44
CA THR A 14 -4.91 -26.79 -4.78
C THR A 14 -4.03 -26.97 -3.55
N ASP A 15 -3.92 -28.19 -3.03
CA ASP A 15 -3.11 -28.50 -1.84
C ASP A 15 -1.62 -28.72 -2.17
N ASP A 16 -1.25 -28.76 -3.46
CA ASP A 16 0.13 -29.05 -3.93
C ASP A 16 0.92 -27.81 -4.35
N TYR A 17 0.41 -26.59 -4.12
CA TYR A 17 1.14 -25.34 -4.40
C TYR A 17 1.77 -24.74 -3.12
N PRO A 18 3.11 -24.65 -3.08
CA PRO A 18 3.95 -23.96 -2.13
C PRO A 18 3.61 -22.65 -1.44
N VAL A 19 2.58 -21.88 -1.79
CA VAL A 19 2.72 -20.43 -1.64
C VAL A 19 1.39 -19.70 -1.46
N GLY A 20 1.36 -18.81 -0.46
CA GLY A 20 0.19 -18.09 0.03
C GLY A 20 -0.66 -17.47 -1.07
N GLY A 21 -1.96 -17.76 -1.02
CA GLY A 21 -2.95 -17.22 -1.95
C GLY A 21 -3.14 -15.72 -1.77
N ASP A 22 -2.58 -14.95 -2.69
CA ASP A 22 -2.95 -13.56 -2.87
C ASP A 22 -4.38 -13.48 -3.44
N LEU A 23 -5.17 -12.46 -3.06
CA LEU A 23 -6.57 -12.30 -3.48
C LEU A 23 -6.77 -12.34 -5.01
N GLY A 24 -5.76 -11.93 -5.78
CA GLY A 24 -5.76 -12.00 -7.24
C GLY A 24 -5.76 -13.42 -7.80
N PHE A 25 -5.18 -14.39 -7.09
CA PHE A 25 -5.20 -15.81 -7.48
C PHE A 25 -6.59 -16.41 -7.34
N LEU A 26 -7.32 -16.08 -6.26
CA LEU A 26 -8.70 -16.56 -6.06
C LEU A 26 -9.67 -15.95 -7.08
N PHE A 27 -9.51 -14.67 -7.40
CA PHE A 27 -10.29 -14.01 -8.45
C PHE A 27 -10.02 -14.62 -9.83
N ASN A 28 -8.78 -15.08 -10.06
CA ASN A 28 -8.36 -15.71 -11.30
C ASN A 28 -8.92 -17.14 -11.46
N VAL A 29 -8.92 -17.94 -10.40
CA VAL A 29 -9.55 -19.28 -10.38
C VAL A 29 -11.05 -19.19 -10.73
N LEU A 30 -11.75 -18.17 -10.22
CA LEU A 30 -13.15 -17.93 -10.56
C LEU A 30 -13.37 -17.58 -12.05
N LEU A 31 -12.46 -16.84 -12.67
CA LEU A 31 -12.55 -16.50 -14.10
C LEU A 31 -12.18 -17.68 -15.01
N ALA A 32 -11.28 -18.55 -14.55
CA ALA A 32 -10.95 -19.80 -15.22
C ALA A 32 -12.16 -20.76 -15.26
N ASP A 33 -12.95 -20.82 -14.19
CA ASP A 33 -14.20 -21.62 -14.12
C ASP A 33 -15.29 -21.14 -15.09
N ILE A 34 -15.26 -19.87 -15.52
CA ILE A 34 -16.20 -19.27 -16.47
C ILE A 34 -15.67 -19.39 -17.93
N GLY A 35 -14.49 -19.99 -18.13
CA GLY A 35 -13.88 -20.20 -19.44
C GLY A 35 -13.12 -18.98 -19.99
N ALA A 36 -12.78 -18.00 -19.16
CA ALA A 36 -12.06 -16.77 -19.52
C ALA A 36 -10.61 -16.76 -18.99
N ALA A 37 -9.90 -17.89 -19.10
CA ALA A 37 -8.54 -18.06 -18.59
C ALA A 37 -7.54 -17.05 -19.17
N ASP A 38 -7.69 -16.69 -20.46
CA ASP A 38 -6.78 -15.76 -21.16
C ASP A 38 -6.86 -14.32 -20.63
N PHE A 39 -8.02 -13.88 -20.11
CA PHE A 39 -8.19 -12.56 -19.48
C PHE A 39 -7.94 -12.58 -17.97
N SER A 40 -7.93 -13.78 -17.38
CA SER A 40 -7.80 -13.97 -15.95
C SER A 40 -6.45 -13.47 -15.41
N GLY A 41 -5.36 -13.72 -16.15
CA GLY A 41 -4.01 -13.27 -15.79
C GLY A 41 -3.86 -11.75 -15.80
N THR A 42 -4.45 -11.07 -16.80
CA THR A 42 -4.43 -9.60 -16.90
C THR A 42 -5.34 -8.95 -15.86
N GLY A 43 -6.51 -9.53 -15.58
CA GLY A 43 -7.41 -9.05 -14.53
C GLY A 43 -6.77 -9.11 -13.13
N ALA A 44 -6.07 -10.20 -12.83
CA ALA A 44 -5.31 -10.33 -11.59
C ALA A 44 -4.15 -9.31 -11.48
N ALA A 45 -3.47 -9.03 -12.59
CA ALA A 45 -2.41 -8.01 -12.64
C ALA A 45 -2.98 -6.60 -12.34
N ILE A 46 -4.13 -6.25 -12.91
CA ILE A 46 -4.77 -4.94 -12.68
C ILE A 46 -5.29 -4.82 -11.26
N PHE A 47 -5.87 -5.88 -10.70
CA PHE A 47 -6.28 -5.90 -9.30
C PHE A 47 -5.08 -5.69 -8.36
N THR A 48 -3.95 -6.32 -8.70
CA THR A 48 -2.71 -6.19 -7.94
C THR A 48 -2.19 -4.74 -7.98
N VAL A 49 -2.21 -4.10 -9.14
CA VAL A 49 -1.73 -2.71 -9.30
C VAL A 49 -2.69 -1.69 -8.69
N SER A 50 -4.00 -1.87 -8.90
CA SER A 50 -5.01 -0.86 -8.54
C SER A 50 -5.44 -0.92 -7.07
N GLN A 51 -5.31 -2.08 -6.43
CA GLN A 51 -5.89 -2.30 -5.10
C GLN A 51 -4.91 -2.91 -4.09
N SER A 52 -4.21 -4.00 -4.43
CA SER A 52 -3.28 -4.61 -3.47
C SER A 52 -2.03 -3.74 -3.24
N GLY A 53 -1.47 -3.14 -4.29
CA GLY A 53 -0.32 -2.25 -4.21
C GLY A 53 -0.54 -1.06 -3.25
N PRO A 54 -1.60 -0.26 -3.43
CA PRO A 54 -1.90 0.85 -2.52
C PRO A 54 -2.10 0.40 -1.06
N ILE A 55 -2.78 -0.73 -0.82
CA ILE A 55 -2.99 -1.25 0.53
C ILE A 55 -1.65 -1.60 1.20
N VAL A 56 -0.74 -2.26 0.48
CA VAL A 56 0.59 -2.60 0.99
C VAL A 56 1.39 -1.34 1.29
N THR A 57 1.38 -0.35 0.39
CA THR A 57 2.08 0.93 0.65
C THR A 57 1.55 1.65 1.90
N VAL A 58 0.23 1.67 2.10
CA VAL A 58 -0.39 2.27 3.29
C VAL A 58 0.07 1.56 4.56
N LEU A 59 0.07 0.22 4.56
CA LEU A 59 0.50 -0.56 5.71
C LEU A 59 1.97 -0.31 6.07
N VAL A 60 2.86 -0.28 5.08
CA VAL A 60 4.30 -0.06 5.30
C VAL A 60 4.56 1.37 5.78
N VAL A 61 3.95 2.36 5.16
CA VAL A 61 4.15 3.78 5.52
C VAL A 61 3.56 4.08 6.91
N ALA A 62 2.35 3.58 7.22
CA ALA A 62 1.73 3.73 8.54
C ALA A 62 2.48 2.96 9.63
N GLY A 63 2.93 1.75 9.31
CA GLY A 63 3.54 0.83 10.28
C GLY A 63 4.98 1.18 10.60
N ALA A 64 5.85 1.26 9.58
CA ALA A 64 7.29 1.47 9.79
C ALA A 64 7.69 2.95 9.71
N GLY A 65 7.16 3.68 8.72
CA GLY A 65 7.53 5.08 8.48
C GLY A 65 7.04 6.02 9.59
N ALA A 66 5.72 6.01 9.84
CA ALA A 66 5.09 6.93 10.79
C ALA A 66 5.53 6.67 12.25
N THR A 67 5.72 5.40 12.64
CA THR A 67 6.15 5.04 13.99
C THR A 67 7.58 5.47 14.28
N ALA A 68 8.50 5.27 13.34
CA ALA A 68 9.89 5.70 13.47
C ALA A 68 9.96 7.23 13.63
N MET A 69 9.20 7.98 12.82
CA MET A 69 9.14 9.43 12.93
C MET A 69 8.54 9.89 14.26
N CYS A 70 7.47 9.25 14.74
CA CYS A 70 6.86 9.56 16.03
C CYS A 70 7.79 9.22 17.20
N ALA A 71 8.49 8.08 17.15
CA ALA A 71 9.40 7.66 18.22
C ALA A 71 10.61 8.60 18.32
N ASP A 72 11.21 8.97 17.19
CA ASP A 72 12.30 9.95 17.14
C ASP A 72 11.89 11.29 17.73
N LEU A 73 10.70 11.79 17.34
CA LEU A 73 10.24 13.10 17.77
C LEU A 73 9.80 13.07 19.24
N GLY A 74 9.08 12.03 19.66
CA GLY A 74 8.71 11.80 21.06
C GLY A 74 9.92 11.66 21.98
N ALA A 75 11.00 11.00 21.53
CA ALA A 75 12.25 10.91 22.28
C ALA A 75 12.91 12.28 22.48
N ARG A 76 12.78 13.19 21.52
CA ARG A 76 13.28 14.58 21.63
C ARG A 76 12.39 15.42 22.53
N THR A 77 11.08 15.19 22.51
CA THR A 77 10.11 15.84 23.39
C THR A 77 10.41 15.52 24.86
N ILE A 78 10.62 14.24 25.22
CA ILE A 78 10.92 13.85 26.61
C ILE A 78 12.31 14.29 27.10
N ARG A 79 13.22 14.64 26.18
CA ARG A 79 14.55 15.20 26.48
C ARG A 79 14.53 16.72 26.54
N GLU A 80 13.36 17.35 26.42
CA GLU A 80 13.17 18.81 26.39
C GLU A 80 13.93 19.51 25.25
N GLU A 81 14.38 18.78 24.21
CA GLU A 81 15.10 19.37 23.07
C GLU A 81 14.21 20.31 22.26
N LEU A 82 12.90 20.00 22.17
CA LEU A 82 11.92 20.86 21.50
C LEU A 82 11.72 22.21 22.23
N ASP A 83 11.76 22.19 23.56
CA ASP A 83 11.63 23.42 24.36
C ASP A 83 12.93 24.22 24.36
N ALA A 84 14.09 23.56 24.35
CA ALA A 84 15.37 24.23 24.14
C ALA A 84 15.39 25.00 22.80
N LEU A 85 14.86 24.43 21.72
CA LEU A 85 14.74 25.13 20.43
C LEU A 85 13.83 26.35 20.51
N ARG A 86 12.71 26.27 21.24
CA ARG A 86 11.80 27.41 21.45
C ARG A 86 12.46 28.53 22.23
N VAL A 87 13.25 28.20 23.26
CA VAL A 87 14.03 29.19 24.06
C VAL A 87 15.10 29.87 23.21
N MET A 88 15.70 29.16 22.25
CA MET A 88 16.64 29.74 21.28
C MET A 88 15.97 30.57 20.17
N GLY A 89 14.64 30.75 20.20
CA GLY A 89 13.89 31.52 19.21
C GLY A 89 13.70 30.79 17.87
N ILE A 90 13.97 29.48 17.81
CA ILE A 90 13.83 28.67 16.60
C ILE A 90 12.48 27.96 16.63
N ASN A 91 11.68 28.10 15.57
CA ASN A 91 10.40 27.40 15.44
C ASN A 91 10.64 25.88 15.19
N PRO A 92 10.27 24.99 16.13
CA PRO A 92 10.53 23.54 16.00
C PRO A 92 9.77 22.91 14.83
N ILE A 93 8.59 23.45 14.48
CA ILE A 93 7.79 22.96 13.35
C ILE A 93 8.57 23.15 12.03
N GLN A 94 9.13 24.32 11.80
CA GLN A 94 9.85 24.61 10.55
C GLN A 94 11.21 23.89 10.49
N ALA A 95 11.88 23.73 11.63
CA ALA A 95 13.19 23.10 11.71
C ALA A 95 13.13 21.56 11.64
N LEU A 96 12.08 20.93 12.17
CA LEU A 96 12.01 19.46 12.32
C LEU A 96 10.86 18.83 11.54
N VAL A 97 9.67 19.41 11.56
CA VAL A 97 8.47 18.79 10.96
C VAL A 97 8.50 18.92 9.45
N VAL A 98 8.75 20.12 8.91
CA VAL A 98 8.79 20.37 7.46
C VAL A 98 9.76 19.45 6.71
N PRO A 99 11.05 19.34 7.09
CA PRO A 99 11.98 18.45 6.38
C PRO A 99 11.59 16.97 6.48
N ARG A 100 11.00 16.54 7.61
CA ARG A 100 10.54 15.16 7.80
C ARG A 100 9.33 14.82 6.93
N VAL A 101 8.35 15.73 6.84
CA VAL A 101 7.17 15.53 5.98
C VAL A 101 7.58 15.49 4.51
N LEU A 102 8.49 16.36 4.08
CA LEU A 102 9.03 16.32 2.72
C LEU A 102 9.77 14.99 2.45
N ALA A 103 10.61 14.53 3.38
CA ALA A 103 11.25 13.22 3.25
C ALA A 103 10.22 12.06 3.20
N ALA A 104 9.17 12.12 4.02
CA ALA A 104 8.10 11.11 4.01
C ALA A 104 7.36 11.08 2.67
N THR A 105 7.09 12.24 2.07
CA THR A 105 6.45 12.33 0.75
C THR A 105 7.31 11.75 -0.36
N THR A 106 8.60 12.05 -0.39
CA THR A 106 9.51 11.53 -1.43
C THR A 106 9.73 10.02 -1.29
N VAL A 107 9.87 9.53 -0.06
CA VAL A 107 9.99 8.10 0.23
C VAL A 107 8.70 7.36 -0.14
N SER A 108 7.53 7.90 0.20
CA SER A 108 6.24 7.29 -0.17
C SER A 108 6.07 7.19 -1.70
N LEU A 109 6.49 8.23 -2.44
CA LEU A 109 6.46 8.22 -3.90
C LEU A 109 7.38 7.13 -4.48
N ALA A 110 8.61 7.02 -3.97
CA ALA A 110 9.56 6.00 -4.39
C ALA A 110 9.11 4.58 -3.99
N LEU A 111 8.49 4.43 -2.82
CA LEU A 111 7.97 3.15 -2.37
C LEU A 111 6.83 2.66 -3.26
N SER A 112 5.92 3.56 -3.65
CA SER A 112 4.80 3.22 -4.52
C SER A 112 5.25 2.73 -5.89
N SER A 113 6.29 3.32 -6.49
CA SER A 113 6.79 2.87 -7.79
C SER A 113 7.43 1.47 -7.70
N VAL A 114 8.18 1.20 -6.63
CA VAL A 114 8.76 -0.13 -6.38
C VAL A 114 7.67 -1.18 -6.16
N VAL A 115 6.63 -0.87 -5.39
CA VAL A 115 5.51 -1.80 -5.13
C VAL A 115 4.74 -2.13 -6.41
N ILE A 116 4.52 -1.15 -7.30
CA ILE A 116 3.87 -1.41 -8.60
C ILE A 116 4.76 -2.32 -9.46
N MET A 117 6.07 -2.06 -9.52
CA MET A 117 7.00 -2.89 -10.28
C MET A 117 7.07 -4.32 -9.76
N THR A 118 7.18 -4.52 -8.45
CA THR A 118 7.20 -5.87 -7.85
C THR A 118 5.85 -6.56 -7.99
N GLY A 119 4.74 -5.83 -7.92
CA GLY A 119 3.40 -6.35 -8.17
C GLY A 119 3.20 -6.83 -9.62
N LEU A 120 3.70 -6.07 -10.61
CA LEU A 120 3.67 -6.47 -12.02
C LEU A 120 4.51 -7.73 -12.28
N VAL A 121 5.71 -7.80 -11.70
CA VAL A 121 6.58 -8.98 -11.82
C VAL A 121 5.96 -10.19 -11.12
N GLY A 122 5.39 -10.01 -9.92
CA GLY A 122 4.69 -11.06 -9.19
C GLY A 122 3.49 -11.61 -9.97
N ALA A 123 2.68 -10.71 -10.55
CA ALA A 123 1.55 -11.08 -11.39
C ALA A 123 1.99 -11.81 -12.67
N PHE A 124 3.09 -11.39 -13.31
CA PHE A 124 3.67 -12.07 -14.46
C PHE A 124 4.08 -13.50 -14.13
N VAL A 125 4.90 -13.67 -13.10
CA VAL A 125 5.42 -14.98 -12.67
C VAL A 125 4.27 -15.91 -12.31
N CYS A 126 3.28 -15.43 -11.55
CA CYS A 126 2.13 -16.26 -11.20
C CYS A 126 1.30 -16.65 -12.44
N SER A 127 1.03 -15.71 -13.36
CA SER A 127 0.22 -16.01 -14.55
C SER A 127 0.88 -16.99 -15.53
N VAL A 128 2.21 -16.93 -15.67
CA VAL A 128 2.94 -17.78 -16.63
C VAL A 128 3.30 -19.14 -16.03
N TYR A 129 3.76 -19.19 -14.77
CA TYR A 129 4.23 -20.45 -14.17
C TYR A 129 3.16 -21.28 -13.49
N LEU A 130 2.09 -20.67 -12.93
CA LEU A 130 1.04 -21.41 -12.24
C LEU A 130 -0.15 -21.75 -13.13
N MET A 131 -0.35 -21.00 -14.22
CA MET A 131 -1.56 -21.08 -15.06
C MET A 131 -1.30 -21.31 -16.55
N ASP A 132 -0.03 -21.43 -16.94
CA ASP A 132 0.38 -21.76 -18.33
C ASP A 132 -0.21 -20.80 -19.38
N VAL A 133 -0.45 -19.54 -18.99
CA VAL A 133 -0.96 -18.50 -19.89
C VAL A 133 0.19 -18.02 -20.80
N SER A 134 -0.09 -17.88 -22.10
CA SER A 134 0.92 -17.40 -23.04
C SER A 134 1.42 -16.00 -22.65
N ALA A 135 2.74 -15.83 -22.55
CA ALA A 135 3.36 -14.55 -22.20
C ALA A 135 2.96 -13.42 -23.17
N GLY A 136 2.64 -13.77 -24.43
CA GLY A 136 2.12 -12.83 -25.43
C GLY A 136 0.74 -12.28 -25.10
N ALA A 137 -0.19 -13.11 -24.60
CA ALA A 137 -1.52 -12.67 -24.20
C ALA A 137 -1.47 -11.75 -22.97
N TRP A 138 -0.58 -12.03 -22.02
CA TRP A 138 -0.41 -11.19 -20.82
C TRP A 138 0.12 -9.80 -21.16
N VAL A 139 1.18 -9.71 -21.99
CA VAL A 139 1.77 -8.42 -22.40
C VAL A 139 0.78 -7.61 -23.26
N ALA A 140 0.03 -8.26 -24.14
CA ALA A 140 -1.02 -7.60 -24.92
C ALA A 140 -2.16 -7.07 -24.03
N GLY A 141 -2.58 -7.83 -23.02
CA GLY A 141 -3.56 -7.37 -22.03
C GLY A 141 -3.06 -6.22 -21.17
N LEU A 142 -1.79 -6.24 -20.79
CA LEU A 142 -1.21 -5.19 -19.93
C LEU A 142 -1.09 -3.86 -20.67
N THR A 143 -0.67 -3.89 -21.93
CA THR A 143 -0.54 -2.70 -22.79
C THR A 143 -1.88 -2.11 -23.23
N THR A 144 -2.93 -2.92 -23.28
CA THR A 144 -4.29 -2.47 -23.64
C THR A 144 -5.07 -1.94 -22.45
N LEU A 145 -4.78 -2.40 -21.23
CA LEU A 145 -5.48 -1.95 -20.01
C LEU A 145 -4.70 -0.95 -19.15
N THR A 146 -3.37 -0.89 -19.23
CA THR A 146 -2.59 0.09 -18.44
C THR A 146 -2.49 1.39 -19.21
N HIS A 147 -3.23 2.41 -18.78
CA HIS A 147 -3.15 3.72 -19.38
C HIS A 147 -2.22 4.64 -18.57
N MET A 148 -1.65 5.66 -19.23
CA MET A 148 -0.76 6.62 -18.57
C MET A 148 -1.45 7.36 -17.40
N ALA A 149 -2.78 7.38 -17.39
CA ALA A 149 -3.62 7.87 -16.30
C ALA A 149 -3.43 7.09 -14.98
N ASP A 150 -3.25 5.77 -15.02
CA ASP A 150 -3.11 4.95 -13.81
C ASP A 150 -1.81 5.24 -13.05
N VAL A 151 -0.76 5.52 -13.81
CA VAL A 151 0.54 5.92 -13.26
C VAL A 151 0.47 7.30 -12.60
N VAL A 152 -0.23 8.25 -13.23
CA VAL A 152 -0.40 9.60 -12.67
C VAL A 152 -1.28 9.55 -11.41
N ILE A 153 -2.38 8.81 -11.43
CA ILE A 153 -3.30 8.67 -10.28
C ILE A 153 -2.57 8.00 -9.10
N SER A 154 -1.76 6.96 -9.37
CA SER A 154 -0.98 6.30 -8.31
C SER A 154 0.11 7.21 -7.74
N MET A 155 0.80 8.02 -8.55
CA MET A 155 1.75 9.01 -8.05
C MET A 155 1.06 10.07 -7.17
N VAL A 156 -0.11 10.58 -7.56
CA VAL A 156 -0.88 11.51 -6.74
C VAL A 156 -1.28 10.87 -5.41
N LYS A 157 -1.80 9.62 -5.42
CA LYS A 157 -2.09 8.86 -4.19
C LYS A 157 -0.86 8.74 -3.28
N ALA A 158 0.27 8.33 -3.84
CA ALA A 158 1.50 8.11 -3.10
C ALA A 158 2.01 9.39 -2.41
N THR A 159 1.89 10.55 -3.06
CA THR A 159 2.23 11.83 -2.44
C THR A 159 1.32 12.17 -1.26
N LEU A 160 0.01 11.97 -1.40
CA LEU A 160 -0.96 12.21 -0.32
C LEU A 160 -0.73 11.29 0.88
N PHE A 161 -0.40 10.03 0.63
CA PHE A 161 -0.08 9.07 1.70
C PHE A 161 1.14 9.51 2.50
N GLY A 162 2.24 9.87 1.83
CA GLY A 162 3.45 10.32 2.53
C GLY A 162 3.24 11.62 3.31
N LEU A 163 2.46 12.55 2.76
CA LEU A 163 2.16 13.84 3.40
C LEU A 163 1.35 13.65 4.67
N MET A 164 0.26 12.88 4.58
CA MET A 164 -0.63 12.65 5.71
C MET A 164 0.01 11.78 6.79
N ALA A 165 0.76 10.74 6.41
CA ALA A 165 1.51 9.93 7.36
C ALA A 165 2.54 10.77 8.13
N GLY A 166 3.30 11.62 7.43
CA GLY A 166 4.27 12.51 8.04
C GLY A 166 3.63 13.51 9.00
N LEU A 167 2.51 14.13 8.62
CA LEU A 167 1.79 15.07 9.48
C LEU A 167 1.26 14.40 10.76
N ILE A 168 0.61 13.23 10.63
CA ILE A 168 0.07 12.49 11.77
C ILE A 168 1.19 12.08 12.73
N ALA A 169 2.30 11.55 12.20
CA ALA A 169 3.45 11.15 12.99
C ALA A 169 4.09 12.33 13.74
N CYS A 170 4.21 13.49 13.08
CA CYS A 170 4.76 14.68 13.71
C CYS A 170 3.81 15.27 14.77
N TYR A 171 2.50 15.23 14.53
CA TYR A 171 1.50 15.69 15.49
C TYR A 171 1.54 14.86 16.77
N GLN A 172 1.56 13.53 16.66
CA GLN A 172 1.66 12.66 17.82
C GLN A 172 3.01 12.75 18.51
N GLY A 173 4.11 12.87 17.76
CA GLY A 173 5.46 12.96 18.33
C GLY A 173 5.71 14.23 19.16
N ILE A 174 5.04 15.35 18.85
CA ILE A 174 5.14 16.60 19.63
C ILE A 174 4.20 16.59 20.84
N SER A 175 3.06 15.89 20.74
CA SER A 175 2.01 15.87 21.76
C SER A 175 2.22 14.80 22.84
N VAL A 176 3.41 14.19 22.89
CA VAL A 176 3.72 13.14 23.87
C VAL A 176 3.88 13.74 25.26
N ASP A 177 3.16 13.16 26.23
CA ASP A 177 3.26 13.51 27.65
C ASP A 177 3.41 12.23 28.51
N GLY A 178 4.09 12.35 29.66
CA GLY A 178 4.27 11.24 30.61
C GLY A 178 5.56 10.41 30.45
N GLY A 179 6.67 11.03 30.05
CA GLY A 179 8.00 10.40 30.04
C GLY A 179 8.17 9.26 29.02
N SER A 180 9.11 8.34 29.26
CA SER A 180 9.45 7.26 28.31
C SER A 180 8.30 6.29 28.02
N ALA A 181 7.41 6.07 28.99
CA ALA A 181 6.21 5.25 28.80
C ALA A 181 5.17 5.96 27.90
N GLY A 182 5.10 7.29 27.95
CA GLY A 182 4.24 8.10 27.08
C GLY A 182 4.56 7.94 25.59
N VAL A 183 5.85 7.83 25.24
CA VAL A 183 6.31 7.65 23.85
C VAL A 183 5.76 6.36 23.24
N GLY A 184 5.83 5.25 23.98
CA GLY A 184 5.30 3.96 23.49
C GLY A 184 3.79 3.99 23.22
N ARG A 185 3.04 4.67 24.09
CA ARG A 185 1.58 4.85 23.89
C ARG A 185 1.28 5.69 22.66
N ALA A 186 1.99 6.81 22.49
CA ALA A 186 1.84 7.68 21.33
C ALA A 186 2.18 6.96 20.02
N VAL A 187 3.20 6.10 20.00
CA VAL A 187 3.58 5.28 18.83
C VAL A 187 2.45 4.33 18.45
N ASN A 188 1.90 3.57 19.41
CA ASN A 188 0.79 2.64 19.12
C ASN A 188 -0.46 3.37 18.61
N GLU A 189 -0.79 4.51 19.21
CA GLU A 189 -1.89 5.34 18.75
C GLU A 189 -1.64 5.91 17.35
N THR A 190 -0.41 6.32 17.04
CA THR A 190 0.01 6.81 15.72
C THR A 190 -0.22 5.76 14.64
N VAL A 191 0.12 4.48 14.90
CA VAL A 191 -0.12 3.39 13.92
C VAL A 191 -1.58 3.32 13.53
N VAL A 192 -2.46 3.28 14.53
CA VAL A 192 -3.90 3.11 14.32
C VAL A 192 -4.48 4.32 13.58
N PHE A 193 -4.14 5.54 14.01
CA PHE A 193 -4.62 6.76 13.36
C PHE A 193 -4.08 6.92 11.94
N ALA A 194 -2.78 6.71 11.73
CA ALA A 194 -2.17 6.77 10.42
C ALA A 194 -2.83 5.74 9.49
N PHE A 195 -2.98 4.50 9.93
CA PHE A 195 -3.62 3.45 9.14
C PHE A 195 -5.06 3.81 8.75
N LEU A 196 -5.89 4.26 9.70
CA LEU A 196 -7.29 4.62 9.43
C LEU A 196 -7.39 5.79 8.44
N VAL A 197 -6.60 6.85 8.63
CA VAL A 197 -6.63 8.03 7.76
C VAL A 197 -6.12 7.69 6.35
N LEU A 198 -5.00 6.98 6.26
CA LEU A 198 -4.41 6.57 4.97
C LEU A 198 -5.34 5.62 4.21
N PHE A 199 -5.97 4.68 4.90
CA PHE A 199 -6.94 3.77 4.31
C PHE A 199 -8.17 4.52 3.79
N LEU A 200 -8.68 5.50 4.54
CA LEU A 200 -9.82 6.31 4.14
C LEU A 200 -9.49 7.19 2.92
N ILE A 201 -8.29 7.79 2.88
CA ILE A 201 -7.79 8.50 1.70
C ILE A 201 -7.68 7.54 0.52
N ASN A 202 -7.18 6.32 0.72
CA ASN A 202 -7.08 5.34 -0.35
C ASN A 202 -8.46 5.02 -0.95
N ILE A 203 -9.49 4.83 -0.13
CA ILE A 203 -10.86 4.58 -0.61
C ILE A 203 -11.38 5.78 -1.41
N ILE A 204 -11.25 7.00 -0.88
CA ILE A 204 -11.75 8.21 -1.54
C ILE A 204 -11.05 8.43 -2.89
N VAL A 205 -9.72 8.38 -2.91
CA VAL A 205 -8.97 8.63 -4.15
C VAL A 205 -9.18 7.49 -5.15
N THR A 206 -9.38 6.25 -4.68
CA THR A 206 -9.77 5.15 -5.57
C THR A 206 -11.16 5.39 -6.16
N ALA A 207 -12.15 5.74 -5.34
CA ALA A 207 -13.51 6.03 -5.80
C ALA A 207 -13.56 7.17 -6.83
N VAL A 208 -12.74 8.22 -6.66
CA VAL A 208 -12.61 9.32 -7.62
C VAL A 208 -11.78 8.92 -8.84
N GLY A 209 -10.85 7.96 -8.72
CA GLY A 209 -10.01 7.48 -9.81
C GLY A 209 -10.69 6.51 -10.77
N VAL A 210 -11.62 5.67 -10.29
CA VAL A 210 -12.38 4.72 -11.14
C VAL A 210 -13.01 5.36 -12.39
N PRO A 211 -13.68 6.53 -12.32
CA PRO A 211 -14.28 7.14 -13.52
C PRO A 211 -13.26 7.59 -14.56
N PHE A 212 -12.01 7.88 -14.19
CA PHE A 212 -10.94 8.24 -15.14
C PHE A 212 -10.26 7.02 -15.78
N MET A 213 -10.46 5.83 -15.20
CA MET A 213 -9.89 4.57 -15.67
C MET A 213 -10.80 3.87 -16.70
N VAL A 214 -12.09 4.26 -16.72
CA VAL A 214 -13.15 3.66 -17.54
C VAL A 214 -13.49 4.51 -18.79
N SER A 215 -12.92 5.71 -18.94
CA SER A 215 -13.21 6.65 -20.02
C SER A 215 -12.02 6.90 -20.92
#